data_AF-A0A1W9R3A2-F1
#
_entry.id   AF-A0A1W9R3A2-F1
#
_cell.length_a   1.000
_cell.length_b   1.000
_cell.length_c   1.000
_cell.angle_alpha   90.00
_cell.angle_beta   90.00
_cell.angle_gamma   90.00
#
_symmetry.space_group_name_H-M   'P 1'
#
loop_
_entity.id
_entity.type
_entity.pdbx_description
1 polymer ?
#
loop_
_entity_poly.entity_id
_entity_poly.type
_entity_poly.pdbx_seq_one_letter_code
_entity_poly.pdbx_strand_id
1 'polypeptide(L)'
;MLSSKKDTEEKLIIDYFREIYTGFPKGRLIKSESPDFILKQGRKKTTGIELTRLDDEAVTLKERIENTLEKKDRKIASYQTRKFNTIWLIIHTDFIKDSKSYNHRNKLNKWEFYSKFDKVFLFDLFNKTFFEII
;
A
#
# COMPACT_ATOMS: atom_id res chain seq x y z
N MET A 1 -17.35 -19.21 9.61
CA MET A 1 -17.42 -17.96 8.82
C MET A 1 -16.42 -18.11 7.69
N LEU A 2 -16.89 -18.29 6.45
CA LEU A 2 -16.01 -18.42 5.28
C LEU A 2 -15.36 -17.05 5.02
N SER A 3 -14.07 -16.94 5.32
CA SER A 3 -13.24 -15.84 4.80
C SER A 3 -13.34 -15.88 3.27
N SER A 4 -13.66 -14.75 2.63
CA SER A 4 -13.80 -14.73 1.16
C SER A 4 -12.43 -14.97 0.50
N LYS A 5 -12.42 -15.36 -0.79
CA LYS A 5 -11.16 -15.47 -1.56
C LYS A 5 -10.36 -14.16 -1.52
N LYS A 6 -11.07 -13.02 -1.58
CA LYS A 6 -10.49 -11.69 -1.52
C LYS A 6 -9.83 -11.40 -0.17
N ASP A 7 -10.50 -11.71 0.94
CA ASP A 7 -9.93 -11.52 2.28
C ASP A 7 -8.65 -12.36 2.47
N THR A 8 -8.62 -13.55 1.87
CA THR A 8 -7.46 -14.44 1.90
C THR A 8 -6.29 -13.85 1.10
N GLU A 9 -6.54 -13.31 -0.09
CA GLU A 9 -5.54 -12.66 -0.93
C GLU A 9 -4.93 -11.43 -0.25
N GLU A 10 -5.77 -10.53 0.28
CA GLU A 10 -5.30 -9.34 0.98
C GLU A 10 -4.46 -9.69 2.21
N LYS A 11 -4.85 -10.74 2.94
CA LYS A 11 -4.11 -11.26 4.10
C LYS A 11 -2.74 -11.81 3.69
N LEU A 12 -2.66 -12.56 2.59
CA LEU A 12 -1.40 -13.07 2.07
C LEU A 12 -0.47 -11.93 1.64
N ILE A 13 -1.00 -10.92 0.94
CA ILE A 13 -0.21 -9.77 0.48
C ILE A 13 0.36 -9.00 1.66
N ILE A 14 -0.45 -8.70 2.69
CA ILE A 14 0.04 -7.91 3.83
C ILE A 14 1.02 -8.70 4.70
N ASP A 15 0.83 -10.01 4.87
CA ASP A 15 1.77 -10.84 5.61
C ASP A 15 3.11 -10.94 4.87
N TYR A 16 3.05 -11.07 3.55
CA TYR A 16 4.24 -11.07 2.72
C TYR A 16 4.98 -9.73 2.73
N PHE A 17 4.26 -8.61 2.62
CA PHE A 17 4.86 -7.28 2.74
C PHE A 17 5.54 -7.08 4.11
N ARG A 18 4.88 -7.54 5.19
CA ARG A 18 5.42 -7.47 6.55
C ARG A 18 6.70 -8.31 6.72
N GLU A 19 6.83 -9.42 6.02
CA GLU A 19 8.04 -10.26 6.05
C GLU A 19 9.24 -9.54 5.45
N ILE A 20 9.05 -8.83 4.33
CA ILE A 20 10.15 -8.21 3.58
C ILE A 20 10.48 -6.78 4.06
N TYR A 21 9.50 -6.01 4.55
CA TYR A 21 9.74 -4.67 5.06
C TYR A 21 10.22 -4.73 6.52
N THR A 22 11.55 -4.72 6.72
CA THR A 22 12.15 -4.76 8.07
C THR A 22 11.75 -3.57 8.96
N GLY A 23 11.31 -2.46 8.35
CA GLY A 23 10.73 -1.30 9.03
C GLY A 23 9.26 -1.45 9.43
N PHE A 24 8.61 -2.58 9.11
CA PHE A 24 7.20 -2.80 9.42
C PHE A 24 7.01 -2.83 10.95
N PRO A 25 6.12 -2.00 11.52
CA PRO A 25 6.04 -1.89 12.97
C PRO A 25 5.50 -3.17 13.61
N LYS A 26 6.08 -3.56 14.75
CA LYS A 26 5.54 -4.67 15.54
C LYS A 26 4.15 -4.32 16.06
N GLY A 27 3.23 -5.28 15.99
CA GLY A 27 1.86 -5.09 16.46
C GLY A 27 0.91 -6.18 15.99
N ARG A 28 -0.33 -6.10 16.49
CA ARG A 28 -1.42 -6.97 16.03
C ARG A 28 -2.11 -6.32 14.85
N LEU A 29 -2.16 -7.04 13.73
CA LEU A 29 -2.91 -6.63 12.54
C LEU A 29 -4.35 -7.16 12.63
N ILE A 30 -5.33 -6.31 12.37
CA ILE A 30 -6.77 -6.63 12.47
C ILE A 30 -7.43 -6.17 11.17
N LYS A 31 -8.19 -7.07 10.51
CA LYS A 31 -8.98 -6.73 9.34
C LYS A 31 -10.09 -5.72 9.71
N SER A 32 -10.36 -4.78 8.83
CA SER A 32 -11.35 -3.72 9.02
C SER A 32 -11.95 -3.32 7.66
N GLU A 33 -13.15 -2.75 7.67
CA GLU A 33 -13.84 -2.28 6.46
C GLU A 33 -13.23 -0.98 5.91
N SER A 34 -12.65 -0.16 6.80
CA SER A 34 -12.14 1.16 6.45
C SER A 34 -11.14 1.65 7.52
N PRO A 35 -9.83 1.72 7.22
CA PRO A 35 -9.14 1.09 6.08
C PRO A 35 -9.11 -0.45 6.21
N ASP A 36 -8.60 -1.15 5.20
CA ASP A 36 -8.57 -2.62 5.10
C ASP A 36 -7.98 -3.33 6.32
N PHE A 37 -6.94 -2.75 6.93
CA PHE A 37 -6.32 -3.28 8.12
C PHE A 37 -6.01 -2.19 9.14
N ILE A 38 -6.00 -2.59 10.41
CA ILE A 38 -5.57 -1.77 11.53
C ILE A 38 -4.43 -2.48 12.24
N LEU A 39 -3.25 -1.84 12.27
CA LEU A 39 -2.10 -2.29 13.03
C LEU A 39 -2.10 -1.64 14.41
N LYS A 40 -2.35 -2.42 15.46
CA LYS A 40 -2.26 -1.98 16.86
C LYS A 40 -0.85 -2.20 17.40
N GLN A 41 -0.11 -1.11 17.59
CA GLN A 41 1.28 -1.08 18.07
C GLN A 41 1.38 -0.82 19.58
N GLY A 42 0.24 -0.67 20.25
CA GLY A 42 0.13 -0.39 21.69
C GLY A 42 -1.26 0.15 22.03
N ARG A 43 -1.44 0.64 23.27
CA ARG A 43 -2.74 1.17 23.73
C ARG A 43 -3.23 2.41 22.95
N LYS A 44 -2.31 3.27 22.52
CA LYS A 44 -2.61 4.56 21.88
C LYS A 44 -2.01 4.73 20.48
N LYS A 45 -1.25 3.74 19.99
CA LYS A 45 -0.57 3.81 18.70
C LYS A 45 -1.21 2.83 17.71
N THR A 46 -1.88 3.38 16.71
CA THR A 46 -2.56 2.65 15.65
C THR A 46 -2.17 3.20 14.28
N THR A 47 -1.89 2.28 13.36
CA THR A 47 -1.71 2.59 11.94
C THR A 47 -2.86 1.99 11.15
N GLY A 48 -3.55 2.82 10.37
CA GLY A 48 -4.49 2.34 9.35
C GLY A 48 -3.71 1.94 8.09
N ILE A 49 -4.03 0.80 7.50
CA ILE A 49 -3.36 0.30 6.28
C ILE A 49 -4.44 0.01 5.24
N GLU A 50 -4.43 0.77 4.15
CA GLU A 50 -5.22 0.50 2.95
C GLU A 50 -4.37 -0.32 1.98
N LEU A 51 -4.98 -1.34 1.37
CA LEU A 51 -4.35 -2.17 0.35
C LEU A 51 -5.08 -1.96 -0.98
N THR A 52 -4.33 -1.84 -2.07
CA THR A 52 -4.94 -1.70 -3.39
C THR A 52 -4.06 -2.25 -4.49
N ARG A 53 -4.67 -2.77 -5.55
CA ARG A 53 -3.95 -3.08 -6.78
C ARG A 53 -3.58 -1.78 -7.49
N LEU A 54 -2.40 -1.75 -8.11
CA LEU A 54 -1.99 -0.69 -9.02
C LEU A 54 -2.97 -0.59 -10.20
N ASP A 55 -3.42 0.62 -10.50
CA ASP A 55 -4.24 0.93 -11.68
C ASP A 55 -3.60 0.37 -12.96
N ASP A 56 -4.41 -0.11 -13.90
CA ASP A 56 -3.96 -0.70 -15.16
C ASP A 56 -4.51 0.01 -16.41
N GLU A 57 -5.22 1.14 -16.23
CA GLU A 57 -5.84 1.89 -17.32
C GLU A 57 -4.82 2.74 -18.09
N ALA A 58 -3.78 3.24 -17.40
CA ALA A 58 -2.77 4.10 -18.00
C ALA A 58 -1.57 3.34 -18.58
N VAL A 59 -0.90 3.96 -19.57
CA VAL A 59 0.22 3.36 -20.31
C VAL A 59 1.50 3.35 -19.49
N THR A 60 1.80 4.45 -18.78
CA THR A 60 3.06 4.57 -18.03
C THR A 60 2.88 4.18 -16.56
N LEU A 61 3.95 3.65 -15.94
CA LEU A 61 3.95 3.34 -14.51
C LEU A 61 3.64 4.58 -13.65
N LYS A 62 4.16 5.75 -14.05
CA LYS A 62 3.96 6.99 -13.31
C LYS A 62 2.48 7.38 -13.26
N GLU A 63 1.80 7.42 -14.41
CA GLU A 63 0.38 7.74 -14.50
C GLU A 63 -0.47 6.72 -13.73
N ARG A 64 -0.14 5.43 -13.80
CA ARG A 64 -0.83 4.38 -13.03
C ARG A 64 -0.74 4.62 -11.52
N ILE A 65 0.43 5.02 -11.02
CA ILE A 65 0.61 5.38 -9.61
C ILE A 65 -0.19 6.64 -9.28
N GLU A 66 -0.09 7.69 -10.10
CA GLU A 66 -0.80 8.97 -9.89
C GLU A 66 -2.32 8.76 -9.86
N ASN A 67 -2.88 7.99 -10.80
CA ASN A 67 -4.30 7.64 -10.83
C ASN A 67 -4.71 6.84 -9.58
N THR A 68 -3.87 5.90 -9.14
CA THR A 68 -4.13 5.12 -7.92
C THR A 68 -4.16 6.02 -6.68
N LEU A 69 -3.20 6.93 -6.56
CA LEU A 69 -3.12 7.90 -5.47
C LEU A 69 -4.34 8.81 -5.45
N GLU A 70 -4.71 9.41 -6.59
CA GLU A 70 -5.86 10.31 -6.69
C GLU A 70 -7.17 9.61 -6.29
N LYS A 71 -7.38 8.37 -6.77
CA LYS A 71 -8.57 7.56 -6.42
C LYS A 71 -8.63 7.29 -4.92
N LYS A 72 -7.49 7.07 -4.25
CA LYS A 72 -7.42 6.71 -2.82
C LYS A 72 -7.39 7.91 -1.86
N ASP A 73 -6.79 9.03 -2.25
CA ASP A 73 -6.77 10.26 -1.45
C ASP A 73 -8.18 10.79 -1.16
N ARG A 74 -9.14 10.52 -2.04
CA ARG A 74 -10.57 10.84 -1.83
C ARG A 74 -11.17 10.10 -0.63
N LYS A 75 -10.62 8.95 -0.24
CA LYS A 75 -11.14 8.13 0.87
C LYS A 75 -10.59 8.54 2.24
N ILE A 76 -9.54 9.37 2.30
CA ILE A 76 -8.88 9.76 3.56
C ILE A 76 -9.85 10.35 4.58
N ALA A 77 -10.79 11.18 4.13
CA ALA A 77 -11.81 11.76 5.00
C ALA A 77 -12.66 10.70 5.72
N SER A 78 -12.90 9.55 5.09
CA SER A 78 -13.65 8.45 5.72
C SER A 78 -12.87 7.75 6.82
N TYR A 79 -11.53 7.68 6.70
CA TYR A 79 -10.65 7.04 7.69
C TYR A 79 -10.47 7.88 8.96
N GLN A 80 -10.52 9.22 8.84
CA GLN A 80 -10.32 10.16 9.96
C GLN A 80 -11.38 10.04 11.07
N THR A 81 -12.53 9.42 10.79
CA THR A 81 -13.54 9.08 11.82
C THR A 81 -12.97 8.18 12.92
N ARG A 82 -11.92 7.42 12.60
CA ARG A 82 -11.11 6.65 13.54
C ARG A 82 -9.79 7.39 13.73
N LYS A 83 -9.45 7.74 14.98
CA LYS A 83 -8.21 8.46 15.33
C LYS A 83 -6.97 7.57 15.14
N PHE A 84 -6.59 7.31 13.89
CA PHE A 84 -5.31 6.68 13.55
C PHE A 84 -4.18 7.69 13.75
N ASN A 85 -3.03 7.22 14.22
CA ASN A 85 -1.84 8.07 14.34
C ASN A 85 -1.16 8.28 13.00
N THR A 86 -1.21 7.26 12.15
CA THR A 86 -0.72 7.28 10.77
C THR A 86 -1.61 6.42 9.90
N ILE A 87 -1.70 6.73 8.62
CA ILE A 87 -2.43 5.98 7.59
C ILE A 87 -1.46 5.69 6.45
N TRP A 88 -1.28 4.41 6.14
CA TRP A 88 -0.40 3.94 5.09
C TRP A 88 -1.22 3.42 3.91
N LEU A 89 -0.67 3.57 2.71
CA LEU A 89 -1.19 2.95 1.50
C LEU A 89 -0.15 1.98 0.95
N ILE A 90 -0.57 0.73 0.71
CA ILE A 90 0.24 -0.26 0.01
C ILE A 90 -0.44 -0.51 -1.35
N ILE A 91 0.25 -0.11 -2.42
CA ILE A 91 -0.14 -0.38 -3.79
C ILE A 91 0.60 -1.64 -4.23
N HIS A 92 -0.11 -2.74 -4.48
CA HIS A 92 0.50 -3.99 -4.95
C HIS A 92 0.30 -4.21 -6.46
N THR A 93 1.24 -4.90 -7.08
CA THR A 93 1.13 -5.37 -8.45
C THR A 93 1.79 -6.73 -8.59
N ASP A 94 1.31 -7.55 -9.52
CA ASP A 94 1.90 -8.87 -9.78
C ASP A 94 3.36 -8.73 -10.21
N PHE A 95 3.63 -7.78 -11.12
CA PHE A 95 4.97 -7.48 -11.62
C PHE A 95 5.00 -6.07 -12.22
N ILE A 96 6.04 -5.29 -11.93
CA ILE A 96 6.24 -3.98 -12.56
C ILE A 96 6.79 -4.18 -13.98
N LYS A 97 5.91 -4.11 -14.98
CA LYS A 97 6.29 -4.09 -16.40
C LYS A 97 6.70 -2.69 -16.83
N ASP A 98 7.99 -2.48 -17.10
CA ASP A 98 8.44 -1.40 -17.97
C ASP A 98 9.46 -1.99 -18.95
N SER A 99 9.28 -1.73 -20.25
CA SER A 99 10.00 -2.36 -21.37
C SER A 99 11.50 -2.02 -21.44
N LYS A 100 12.02 -1.37 -20.40
CA LYS A 100 13.44 -1.08 -20.16
C LYS A 100 13.75 -1.39 -18.68
N SER A 101 13.77 -2.68 -18.38
CA SER A 101 13.74 -3.35 -17.07
C SER A 101 14.87 -3.06 -16.06
N TYR A 102 15.89 -2.25 -16.39
CA TYR A 102 17.09 -2.14 -15.55
C TYR A 102 17.16 -0.91 -14.63
N ASN A 103 16.13 -0.04 -14.59
CA ASN A 103 16.25 1.27 -13.90
C ASN A 103 15.06 1.75 -13.06
N HIS A 104 14.13 0.87 -12.63
CA HIS A 104 12.89 1.31 -11.96
C HIS A 104 13.15 2.09 -10.68
N ARG A 105 14.12 1.64 -9.86
CA ARG A 105 14.56 2.37 -8.66
C ARG A 105 15.05 3.78 -9.00
N ASN A 106 15.83 3.92 -10.08
CA ASN A 106 16.37 5.20 -10.53
C ASN A 106 15.32 6.13 -11.17
N LYS A 107 14.20 5.58 -11.68
CA LYS A 107 13.07 6.37 -12.18
C LYS A 107 12.14 6.81 -11.04
N LEU A 108 11.76 5.88 -10.16
CA LEU A 108 10.89 6.16 -9.01
C LEU A 108 11.52 7.20 -8.08
N ASN A 109 12.84 7.12 -7.84
CA ASN A 109 13.57 8.11 -7.04
C ASN A 109 13.62 9.52 -7.68
N LYS A 110 13.29 9.67 -8.97
CA LYS A 110 13.27 10.97 -9.67
C LYS A 110 11.89 11.57 -9.78
N TRP A 111 10.84 10.79 -9.52
CA TRP A 111 9.47 11.28 -9.58
C TRP A 111 9.04 11.73 -8.20
N GLU A 112 8.45 12.90 -8.14
CA GLU A 112 7.79 13.37 -6.92
C GLU A 112 6.32 12.96 -6.97
N PHE A 113 5.88 12.29 -5.92
CA PHE A 113 4.49 11.93 -5.72
C PHE A 113 3.95 12.69 -4.52
N TYR A 114 2.66 13.02 -4.57
CA TYR A 114 1.97 13.71 -3.50
C TYR A 114 0.74 12.90 -3.10
N SER A 115 0.52 12.77 -1.79
CA SER A 115 -0.61 12.04 -1.25
C SER A 115 -0.89 12.49 0.18
N LYS A 116 -2.13 12.30 0.62
CA LYS A 116 -2.57 12.52 2.00
C LYS A 116 -2.26 11.36 2.95
N PHE A 117 -1.77 10.23 2.44
CA PHE A 117 -1.28 9.14 3.27
C PHE A 117 0.10 9.49 3.86
N ASP A 118 0.36 9.05 5.10
CA ASP A 118 1.64 9.31 5.78
C ASP A 118 2.80 8.50 5.21
N LYS A 119 2.49 7.37 4.56
CA LYS A 119 3.43 6.54 3.80
C LYS A 119 2.75 5.90 2.63
N VAL A 120 3.44 5.80 1.50
CA VAL A 120 2.97 5.04 0.34
C VAL A 120 4.05 4.10 -0.17
N PHE A 121 3.67 2.84 -0.32
CA PHE A 121 4.53 1.79 -0.86
C PHE A 121 4.00 1.27 -2.20
N LEU A 122 4.89 1.11 -3.18
CA LEU A 122 4.64 0.27 -4.35
C LEU A 122 5.30 -1.09 -4.11
N PHE A 123 4.50 -2.15 -4.08
CA PHE A 123 4.92 -3.52 -3.79
C PHE A 123 4.81 -4.41 -5.04
N ASP A 124 5.94 -4.92 -5.51
CA ASP A 124 6.04 -5.92 -6.57
C ASP A 124 6.06 -7.32 -5.96
N LEU A 125 4.98 -8.07 -6.15
CA LEU A 125 4.78 -9.38 -5.55
C LEU A 125 5.77 -10.41 -6.12
N PHE A 126 5.98 -10.40 -7.44
CA PHE A 126 6.84 -11.36 -8.12
C PHE A 126 8.32 -11.15 -7.77
N ASN A 127 8.80 -9.92 -7.83
CA ASN A 127 10.20 -9.60 -7.55
C ASN A 127 10.54 -9.52 -6.05
N LYS A 128 9.55 -9.67 -5.17
CA LYS A 128 9.71 -9.57 -3.70
C LYS A 128 10.32 -8.24 -3.25
N THR A 129 10.05 -7.16 -3.97
CA THR A 129 10.64 -5.83 -3.69
C THR A 129 9.57 -4.79 -3.51
N PHE A 130 9.87 -3.75 -2.73
CA PHE A 130 9.01 -2.59 -2.56
C PHE A 130 9.79 -1.30 -2.75
N PHE A 131 9.04 -0.22 -3.02
CA PHE A 131 9.55 1.14 -3.07
C PHE A 131 8.66 2.01 -2.17
N GLU A 132 9.25 2.66 -1.18
CA GLU A 132 8.60 3.74 -0.43
C GLU A 132 8.69 4.99 -1.32
N ILE A 133 7.53 5.48 -1.79
CA ILE A 133 7.44 6.57 -2.77
C ILE A 133 6.92 7.87 -2.15
N ILE A 134 6.38 7.80 -0.93
CA ILE A 134 5.98 8.91 -0.06
C ILE A 134 6.28 8.48 1.37
#